data_AF-A0A6P2FSP4-F1
#
_entry.id   AF-A0A6P2FSP4-F1
#
_cell.length_a   1.000
_cell.length_b   1.000
_cell.length_c   1.000
_cell.angle_alpha   90.00
_cell.angle_beta   90.00
_cell.angle_gamma   90.00
#
_symmetry.space_group_name_H-M   'P 1'
#
loop_
_entity.id
_entity.type
_entity.pdbx_description
1 polymer ?
#
loop_
_entity_poly.entity_id
_entity_poly.type
_entity_poly.pdbx_seq_one_letter_code
_entity_poly.pdbx_strand_id
1 'polypeptide(L)' 'MSKHNGRPFLVLADRDLGREAWAQYDAEAEIFTLAASEDMDDPIGEAESVSECQRVASGWFDELRAE' A
#
# COMPACT_ATOMS: atom_id res chain seq x y z
N MET A 1 9.37 -4.33 23.09
CA MET A 1 9.44 -4.47 21.62
C MET A 1 8.98 -3.14 21.05
N SER A 2 9.94 -2.32 20.61
CA SER A 2 9.68 -0.92 20.25
C SER A 2 8.95 -0.84 18.93
N LYS A 3 7.71 -0.35 19.01
CA LYS A 3 6.64 -0.29 18.02
C LYS A 3 6.91 0.71 16.89
N HIS A 4 8.02 0.56 16.20
CA HIS A 4 8.38 1.38 15.06
C HIS A 4 8.35 0.55 13.78
N ASN A 5 7.22 -0.08 13.49
CA ASN A 5 6.87 -0.34 12.09
C ASN A 5 6.91 1.02 11.38
N GLY A 6 7.47 1.04 10.17
CA GLY A 6 7.67 2.28 9.42
C GLY A 6 6.36 3.07 9.38
N ARG A 7 6.42 4.40 9.45
CA ARG A 7 5.18 5.18 9.28
C ARG A 7 4.58 4.84 7.91
N PRO A 8 3.25 4.65 7.82
CA PRO A 8 2.59 4.52 6.52
C PRO A 8 3.01 5.67 5.61
N PHE A 9 3.22 5.36 4.33
CA PHE A 9 3.54 6.35 3.31
C PHE A 9 2.69 6.11 2.07
N LEU A 10 2.33 7.20 1.41
CA LEU A 10 1.57 7.16 0.16
C LEU A 10 2.45 6.56 -0.94
N VAL A 11 1.97 5.48 -1.56
CA VAL A 11 2.64 4.82 -2.70
C VAL A 11 2.19 5.48 -3.99
N LEU A 12 0.87 5.54 -4.19
CA LEU A 12 0.22 6.07 -5.39
C LEU A 12 -1.16 6.64 -5.01
N ALA A 13 -1.60 7.64 -5.76
CA ALA A 13 -2.94 8.19 -5.66
C ALA A 13 -3.53 8.35 -7.06
N ASP A 14 -4.78 7.93 -7.22
CA ASP A 14 -5.55 8.17 -8.43
C ASP A 14 -6.68 9.16 -8.13
N ARG A 15 -6.59 10.34 -8.76
CA ARG A 15 -7.54 11.43 -8.53
C ARG A 15 -8.88 11.20 -9.21
N ASP A 16 -8.91 10.47 -10.32
CA ASP A 16 -10.14 10.21 -11.07
C ASP A 16 -11.01 9.20 -10.34
N LEU A 17 -10.39 8.21 -9.70
CA LEU A 17 -11.04 7.25 -8.81
C LEU A 17 -11.31 7.81 -7.40
N GLY A 18 -10.61 8.87 -7.00
CA GLY A 18 -10.68 9.39 -5.62
C GLY A 18 -10.19 8.35 -4.61
N ARG A 19 -9.09 7.67 -4.94
CA ARG A 19 -8.54 6.55 -4.18
C ARG A 19 -7.02 6.68 -4.03
N GLU A 20 -6.51 6.16 -2.93
CA GLU A 20 -5.10 6.21 -2.57
C GLU A 20 -4.63 4.81 -2.16
N ALA A 21 -3.36 4.52 -2.41
CA ALA A 21 -2.70 3.31 -1.96
C ALA A 21 -1.53 3.70 -1.06
N TRP A 22 -1.53 3.16 0.14
CA TRP A 22 -0.58 3.40 1.21
C TRP A 22 0.21 2.13 1.50
N ALA A 23 1.44 2.27 1.97
CA ALA A 23 2.26 1.15 2.39
C ALA A 23 2.93 1.40 3.74
N GLN A 24 3.08 0.34 4.52
CA GLN A 24 3.82 0.33 5.77
C GLN A 24 4.83 -0.81 5.74
N TYR A 25 6.08 -0.50 6.09
CA TYR A 25 7.11 -1.52 6.26
C TYR A 25 6.98 -2.19 7.63
N ASP A 26 6.82 -3.50 7.63
CA ASP A 26 6.90 -4.34 8.81
C ASP A 26 8.33 -4.88 8.95
N ALA A 27 9.01 -4.45 10.00
CA ALA A 27 10.40 -4.84 10.22
C ALA A 27 10.55 -6.26 10.80
N GLU A 28 9.50 -6.84 11.37
CA GLU A 28 9.52 -8.21 11.89
C GLU A 28 9.35 -9.24 10.77
N ALA A 29 8.53 -8.91 9.78
CA ALA A 29 8.30 -9.74 8.60
C ALA A 29 9.21 -9.41 7.40
N GLU A 30 9.93 -8.29 7.45
CA GLU A 30 10.78 -7.76 6.37
C GLU A 30 10.03 -7.54 5.05
N ILE A 31 8.75 -7.16 5.13
CA ILE A 31 7.88 -6.89 3.98
C ILE A 31 7.13 -5.56 4.13
N PHE A 32 6.59 -5.08 3.02
CA PHE A 32 5.63 -3.98 2.99
C PHE A 32 4.21 -4.52 2.89
N THR A 33 3.33 -4.05 3.76
CA THR A 33 1.88 -4.23 3.63
C THR A 33 1.30 -3.00 2.94
N LEU A 34 0.35 -3.21 2.02
CA LEU A 34 -0.35 -2.15 1.30
C LEU A 34 -1.83 -2.09 1.69
N ALA A 35 -2.38 -0.88 1.74
CA ALA A 35 -3.78 -0.63 2.07
C ALA A 35 -4.36 0.58 1.31
N ALA A 36 -5.69 0.67 1.21
CA ALA A 36 -6.41 1.75 0.54
C ALA A 36 -6.56 3.02 1.40
N SER A 37 -5.94 3.05 2.58
CA SER A 37 -6.01 4.13 3.57
C SER A 37 -4.69 4.28 4.34
N GLU A 38 -4.43 5.47 4.87
CA GLU A 38 -3.27 5.74 5.75
C GLU A 38 -3.35 4.93 7.06
N ASP A 39 -4.56 4.62 7.53
CA ASP A 39 -4.81 3.87 8.76
C ASP A 39 -4.48 2.36 8.63
N MET A 40 -4.15 1.88 7.42
CA MET A 40 -3.81 0.49 7.11
C MET A 40 -4.93 -0.53 7.43
N ASP A 41 -6.20 -0.10 7.37
CA ASP A 41 -7.37 -0.93 7.72
C ASP A 41 -8.03 -1.64 6.52
N ASP A 42 -7.74 -1.21 5.30
CA ASP A 42 -8.29 -1.78 4.06
C ASP A 42 -7.18 -2.40 3.20
N PRO A 43 -6.81 -3.68 3.41
CA PRO A 43 -5.63 -4.27 2.79
C PRO A 43 -5.79 -4.49 1.28
N ILE A 44 -4.77 -4.08 0.52
CA ILE A 44 -4.68 -4.27 -0.94
C ILE A 44 -3.72 -5.41 -1.29
N GLY A 45 -2.63 -5.58 -0.54
CA GLY A 45 -1.63 -6.61 -0.82
C GLY A 45 -0.32 -6.45 -0.05
N GLU A 46 0.71 -7.19 -0.46
CA GLU A 46 2.03 -7.20 0.16
C GLU A 46 3.13 -7.10 -0.91
N ALA A 47 4.30 -6.60 -0.52
CA ALA A 47 5.44 -6.44 -1.42
C ALA A 47 6.77 -6.54 -0.65
N GLU A 48 7.82 -7.02 -1.31
CA GLU A 48 9.16 -7.12 -0.71
C GLU A 48 10.01 -5.84 -0.95
N SER A 49 9.51 -4.91 -1.78
CA SER A 49 10.22 -3.69 -2.14
C SER A 49 9.29 -2.53 -2.49
N VAL A 50 9.78 -1.29 -2.37
CA VAL A 50 9.02 -0.08 -2.76
C VAL A 50 8.59 -0.11 -4.23
N SER A 51 9.45 -0.62 -5.12
CA SER A 51 9.13 -0.77 -6.55
C SER A 51 7.98 -1.76 -6.76
N GLU A 52 7.91 -2.83 -5.97
CA GLU A 52 6.78 -3.76 -6.01
C GLU A 52 5.52 -3.17 -5.40
N CYS A 53 5.63 -2.35 -4.34
CA CYS A 53 4.47 -1.62 -3.82
C CYS A 53 3.77 -0.82 -4.93
N GLN A 54 4.54 -0.13 -5.78
CA GLN A 54 3.99 0.61 -6.92
C GLN A 54 3.29 -0.29 -7.94
N ARG A 55 3.81 -1.50 -8.18
CA ARG A 55 3.21 -2.47 -9.09
C ARG A 55 1.89 -3.02 -8.55
N VAL A 56 1.87 -3.40 -7.27
CA VAL A 56 0.66 -3.89 -6.58
C VAL A 56 -0.42 -2.81 -6.57
N ALA A 57 -0.06 -1.59 -6.16
CA ALA A 57 -0.99 -0.45 -6.16
C ALA A 57 -1.52 -0.12 -7.56
N SER A 58 -0.67 -0.15 -8.59
CA SER A 58 -1.11 0.07 -9.98
C SER A 58 -2.10 -1.00 -10.44
N GLY A 59 -1.82 -2.28 -10.15
CA GLY A 59 -2.71 -3.38 -10.48
C GLY A 59 -4.09 -3.24 -9.82
N TRP A 60 -4.11 -2.87 -8.54
CA TRP A 60 -5.37 -2.59 -7.83
C TRP A 60 -6.17 -1.44 -8.46
N PHE A 61 -5.52 -0.34 -8.85
CA PHE A 61 -6.21 0.74 -9.56
C PHE A 61 -6.75 0.29 -10.93
N ASP A 62 -6.03 -0.56 -11.65
CA ASP A 62 -6.48 -1.10 -12.93
C ASP A 62 -7.72 -2.00 -12.76
N GLU A 63 -7.78 -2.80 -11.69
CA GLU A 63 -8.95 -3.58 -11.31
C GLU A 63 -10.16 -2.66 -11.02
N LEU A 64 -9.98 -1.62 -10.21
CA LEU A 64 -11.04 -0.66 -9.89
C LEU A 64 -11.59 0.09 -11.11
N ARG A 65 -10.78 0.33 -12.15
CA ARG A 65 -11.26 0.96 -13.40
C ARG A 65 -12.01 -0.01 -14.32
N ALA A 66 -11.83 -1.31 -14.13
CA ALA A 66 -12.47 -2.34 -14.93
C ALA A 66 -13.88 -2.70 -14.41
N GLU A 67 -14.23 -2.28 -13.18
CA GLU A 67 -15.56 -2.40 -12.55
C GLU A 67 -16.54 -1.31 -13.02
#